data_AF-K9G6K2-F1
#
_entry.id   AF-K9G6K2-F1
#
_cell.length_a   1.000
_cell.length_b   1.000
_cell.length_c   1.000
_cell.angle_alpha   90.00
_cell.angle_beta   90.00
_cell.angle_gamma   90.00
#
_symmetry.space_group_name_H-M   'P 1'
#
loop_
_entity.id
_entity.type
_entity.pdbx_description
1 polymer ?
#
loop_
_entity_poly.entity_id
_entity_poly.type
_entity_poly.pdbx_seq_one_letter_code
_entity_poly.pdbx_strand_id
1 'polypeptide(L)'
;MTWIDLQPNNILLGTKDDSIRSKFKQAEFEASVPRKILDARTIYVSRSLPISSGTPVLCDLGEARLGTDQQQGEIMPDIYRAPEVILNMRWDSRVDIWNVGMVAR
;
A
#
# COMPACT_ATOMS: atom_id res chain seq x y z
N MET A 1 -13.84 9.70 6.05
CA MET A 1 -12.48 9.66 5.47
C MET A 1 -12.58 8.86 4.19
N THR A 2 -12.02 9.36 3.10
CA THR A 2 -12.02 8.72 1.77
C THR A 2 -10.60 8.27 1.46
N TRP A 3 -10.45 6.99 1.15
CA TRP A 3 -9.19 6.31 0.83
C TRP A 3 -8.96 6.32 -0.69
N ILE A 4 -8.52 7.48 -1.17
CA ILE A 4 -8.43 7.78 -2.60
C ILE A 4 -7.30 7.06 -3.37
N ASP A 5 -6.49 6.23 -2.69
CA ASP A 5 -5.39 5.46 -3.27
C ASP A 5 -5.35 4.01 -2.75
N LEU A 6 -6.50 3.32 -2.79
CA LEU A 6 -6.51 1.89 -2.49
C LEU A 6 -5.95 1.10 -3.69
N GLN A 7 -4.79 0.47 -3.49
CA GLN A 7 -4.13 -0.38 -4.49
C GLN A 7 -3.33 -1.48 -3.76
N PRO A 8 -2.98 -2.61 -4.42
CA PRO A 8 -2.26 -3.70 -3.76
C PRO A 8 -0.94 -3.27 -3.08
N ASN A 9 -0.27 -2.26 -3.63
CA ASN A 9 0.97 -1.71 -3.05
C ASN A 9 0.75 -0.99 -1.71
N ASN A 10 -0.48 -0.55 -1.43
CA ASN A 10 -0.86 0.15 -0.21
C ASN A 10 -1.54 -0.78 0.82
N ILE A 11 -1.44 -2.11 0.61
CA ILE A 11 -1.95 -3.12 1.53
C ILE A 11 -0.76 -3.87 2.13
N LEU A 12 -0.49 -3.64 3.40
CA LEU A 12 0.51 -4.40 4.16
C LEU A 12 -0.10 -5.68 4.70
N LEU A 13 0.58 -6.80 4.50
CA LEU A 13 0.22 -8.07 5.13
C LEU A 13 1.01 -8.23 6.43
N GLY A 14 0.30 -8.33 7.55
CA GLY A 14 0.93 -8.67 8.82
C GLY A 14 1.56 -10.07 8.78
N THR A 15 2.57 -10.31 9.60
CA THR A 15 3.12 -11.66 9.83
C THR A 15 2.72 -12.14 11.22
N LYS A 16 1.91 -13.20 11.32
CA LYS A 16 1.58 -13.84 12.62
C LYS A 16 2.58 -14.94 13.01
N ASP A 17 3.40 -15.36 12.05
CA ASP A 17 4.41 -16.39 12.25
C ASP A 17 5.77 -15.74 12.50
N ASP A 18 6.25 -15.81 13.75
CA ASP A 18 7.57 -15.32 14.14
C ASP A 18 8.70 -16.08 13.43
N SER A 19 8.45 -17.27 12.87
CA SER A 19 9.42 -18.01 12.07
C SER A 19 9.85 -17.23 10.82
N ILE A 20 8.95 -16.41 10.23
CA ILE A 20 9.27 -15.57 9.08
C ILE A 20 10.34 -14.54 9.45
N ARG A 21 10.22 -13.94 10.64
CA ARG A 21 11.18 -12.95 11.15
C ARG A 21 12.52 -13.61 11.46
N SER A 22 12.50 -14.79 12.06
CA SER A 22 13.71 -15.57 12.35
C SER A 22 14.43 -16.00 11.08
N LYS A 23 13.72 -16.52 10.07
CA LYS A 23 14.28 -16.87 8.76
C LYS A 23 14.85 -15.66 8.04
N PHE A 24 14.18 -14.51 8.11
CA PHE A 24 14.68 -13.26 7.53
C PHE A 24 16.02 -12.85 8.16
N LYS A 25 16.11 -12.85 9.50
CA LYS A 25 17.35 -12.55 10.22
C LYS A 25 18.45 -13.54 9.88
N GLN A 26 18.14 -14.83 9.86
CA GLN A 26 19.09 -15.87 9.52
C GLN A 26 19.61 -15.70 8.08
N ALA A 27 18.72 -15.43 7.13
CA ALA A 27 19.09 -15.22 5.73
C ALA A 27 19.92 -13.94 5.52
N GLU A 28 19.72 -12.90 6.35
CA GLU A 28 20.57 -11.70 6.36
C GLU A 28 21.94 -11.96 7.00
N PHE A 29 22.00 -12.81 8.02
CA PHE A 29 23.26 -13.24 8.65
C PHE A 29 24.09 -14.13 7.71
N GLU A 30 23.45 -15.09 7.04
CA GLU A 30 24.11 -16.03 6.11
C GLU A 30 24.56 -15.36 4.82
N ALA A 31 23.75 -14.45 4.27
CA ALA A 31 24.05 -13.75 3.03
C ALA A 31 23.47 -12.32 3.09
N SER A 32 24.31 -11.34 3.42
CA SER A 32 23.86 -9.94 3.47
C SER A 32 23.34 -9.47 2.11
N VAL A 33 22.24 -8.73 2.09
CA VAL A 33 21.79 -8.10 0.84
C VAL A 33 22.81 -7.08 0.34
N PRO A 34 22.82 -6.81 -0.99
CA PRO A 34 23.54 -5.67 -1.51
C PRO A 34 23.15 -4.40 -0.76
N ARG A 35 24.17 -3.66 -0.30
CA ARG A 35 24.00 -2.44 0.47
C ARG A 35 24.98 -1.38 0.00
N LYS A 36 24.51 -0.13 -0.02
CA LYS A 36 25.33 1.05 -0.28
C LYS A 36 25.60 1.75 1.04
N ILE A 37 26.87 1.76 1.45
CA ILE A 37 27.32 2.43 2.66
C ILE A 37 27.73 3.86 2.28
N LEU A 38 27.16 4.84 2.97
CA LEU A 38 27.48 6.26 2.89
C LEU A 38 27.81 6.74 4.31
N ASP A 39 28.55 7.84 4.44
CA ASP A 39 29.03 8.35 5.74
C ASP A 39 27.91 8.54 6.78
N ALA A 40 26.71 8.95 6.33
CA ALA A 40 25.57 9.22 7.21
C ALA A 40 24.54 8.07 7.28
N ARG A 41 24.53 7.14 6.32
CA ARG A 41 23.51 6.08 6.26
C ARG A 41 23.93 4.87 5.44
N THR A 42 23.33 3.74 5.73
CA THR A 42 23.39 2.56 4.85
C THR A 42 22.04 2.36 4.17
N ILE A 43 22.06 2.23 2.85
CA ILE A 43 20.89 1.93 2.02
C ILE A 43 20.94 0.43 1.71
N TYR A 44 19.89 -0.30 2.06
CA TYR A 44 19.76 -1.73 1.80
C TYR A 44 18.82 -1.98 0.64
N VAL A 45 19.11 -2.97 -0.18
CA VAL A 45 18.12 -3.49 -1.14
C VAL A 45 17.07 -4.29 -0.38
N SER A 46 15.80 -4.03 -0.68
CA SER A 46 14.68 -4.78 -0.09
C SER A 46 14.78 -6.26 -0.42
N ARG A 47 14.65 -7.11 0.60
CA ARG A 47 14.55 -8.57 0.45
C ARG A 47 13.08 -8.97 0.44
N SER A 48 12.71 -9.82 -0.51
CA SER A 48 11.35 -10.36 -0.58
C SER A 48 11.04 -11.19 0.66
N LEU A 49 9.87 -10.97 1.25
CA LEU A 49 9.35 -11.77 2.35
C LEU A 49 8.41 -12.85 1.81
N PRO A 50 8.39 -14.04 2.40
CA PRO A 50 7.38 -15.04 2.06
C PRO A 50 5.98 -14.50 2.38
N ILE A 51 5.01 -14.85 1.54
CA ILE A 51 3.61 -14.44 1.73
C ILE A 51 3.13 -14.99 3.07
N SER A 52 2.65 -14.08 3.93
CA SER A 52 2.03 -14.43 5.20
C SER A 52 0.51 -14.32 5.10
N SER A 53 -0.21 -15.18 5.83
CA SER A 53 -1.67 -15.15 5.96
C SER A 53 -2.14 -14.17 7.05
N GLY A 54 -1.33 -13.15 7.38
CA GLY A 54 -1.74 -12.19 8.39
C GLY A 54 -2.78 -11.21 7.86
N THR A 55 -3.42 -10.50 8.78
CA THR A 55 -4.48 -9.57 8.46
C THR A 55 -3.94 -8.44 7.58
N PRO A 56 -4.60 -8.13 6.44
CA PRO A 56 -4.24 -6.97 5.62
C PRO A 56 -4.53 -5.68 6.39
N VAL A 57 -3.61 -4.73 6.31
CA VAL A 57 -3.70 -3.41 6.91
C VAL A 57 -3.44 -2.38 5.83
N LEU A 58 -4.33 -1.39 5.71
CA LEU A 58 -4.13 -0.27 4.81
C LEU A 58 -2.95 0.58 5.30
N CYS A 59 -2.03 0.87 4.39
CA CYS A 59 -0.97 1.84 4.60
C CYS A 59 -1.07 2.95 3.57
N ASP A 60 -0.22 3.96 3.73
CA ASP A 60 -0.19 5.16 2.90
C ASP A 60 -1.49 5.97 2.91
N LEU A 61 -1.59 6.83 3.93
CA LEU A 61 -2.72 7.75 4.10
C LEU A 61 -2.35 9.18 3.65
N GLY A 62 -1.24 9.34 2.90
CA GLY A 62 -0.76 10.66 2.46
C GLY A 62 -1.79 11.40 1.61
N GLU A 63 -2.57 10.64 0.84
CA GLU A 63 -3.62 11.15 -0.03
C GLU A 63 -5.03 11.11 0.61
N ALA A 64 -5.18 10.54 1.82
CA ALA A 64 -6.50 10.38 2.44
C ALA A 64 -7.19 11.72 2.71
N ARG A 65 -8.49 11.83 2.38
CA ARG A 65 -9.26 13.06 2.53
C ARG A 65 -10.39 12.91 3.54
N LEU A 66 -10.64 13.94 4.36
CA LEU A 66 -11.80 13.97 5.24
C LEU A 66 -13.04 14.32 4.39
N GLY A 67 -13.87 13.30 4.12
CA GLY A 67 -15.09 13.42 3.33
C GLY A 67 -16.25 14.10 4.06
N THR A 68 -16.08 15.36 4.44
CA THR A 68 -17.17 16.20 4.98
C THR A 68 -17.99 16.88 3.87
N ASP A 69 -17.43 17.03 2.66
CA ASP A 69 -18.07 17.70 1.53
C ASP A 69 -17.89 16.93 0.21
N GLN A 70 -18.73 17.24 -0.80
CA GLN A 70 -18.57 16.78 -2.18
C GLN A 70 -17.23 17.28 -2.74
N GLN A 71 -16.36 16.36 -3.17
CA GLN A 71 -15.03 16.67 -3.66
C GLN A 71 -15.00 16.65 -5.19
N GLN A 72 -13.99 17.31 -5.76
CA GLN A 72 -13.72 17.31 -7.20
C GLN A 72 -12.20 17.26 -7.41
N GLY A 73 -11.80 16.79 -8.59
CA GLY A 73 -10.40 16.64 -8.97
C GLY A 73 -10.03 15.18 -9.20
N GLU A 74 -8.83 15.00 -9.74
CA GLU A 74 -8.29 13.69 -10.07
C GLU A 74 -7.79 12.98 -8.82
N ILE A 75 -8.24 11.74 -8.67
CA ILE A 75 -7.87 10.82 -7.61
C ILE A 75 -7.78 9.41 -8.19
N MET A 76 -7.18 8.49 -7.42
CA MET A 76 -6.90 7.09 -7.80
C MET A 76 -5.90 6.93 -8.94
N PRO A 77 -5.11 5.84 -8.93
CA PRO A 77 -4.31 5.43 -10.09
C PRO A 77 -5.21 5.12 -11.28
N ASP A 78 -4.70 5.34 -12.50
CA ASP A 78 -5.48 5.27 -13.75
C ASP A 78 -6.31 3.98 -13.89
N ILE A 79 -5.76 2.82 -13.50
CA ILE A 79 -6.40 1.51 -13.65
C ILE A 79 -7.53 1.30 -12.63
N TYR A 80 -7.49 1.98 -11.49
CA TYR A 80 -8.43 1.81 -10.38
C TYR A 80 -9.47 2.94 -10.30
N ARG A 81 -9.40 3.91 -11.21
CA ARG A 81 -10.19 5.13 -11.18
C ARG A 81 -11.68 4.86 -11.39
N ALA A 82 -12.51 5.39 -10.48
CA ALA A 82 -13.96 5.33 -10.57
C ALA A 82 -14.49 6.18 -11.74
N PRO A 83 -15.62 5.79 -12.36
CA PRO A 83 -16.16 6.47 -13.54
C PRO A 83 -16.52 7.94 -13.29
N GLU A 84 -17.04 8.29 -12.11
CA GLU A 84 -17.34 9.68 -11.75
C GLU A 84 -16.08 10.57 -11.71
N VAL A 85 -14.92 10.00 -11.39
CA VAL A 85 -13.64 10.72 -11.40
C VAL A 85 -13.13 10.88 -12.83
N ILE A 86 -13.26 9.83 -13.66
CA ILE A 86 -12.92 9.88 -15.10
C ILE A 86 -13.76 10.95 -15.82
N LEU A 87 -15.04 11.07 -15.46
CA LEU A 87 -15.96 12.05 -16.03
C LEU A 87 -15.84 13.45 -15.40
N ASN A 88 -14.86 13.66 -14.49
CA ASN A 88 -14.64 14.91 -13.75
C ASN A 88 -15.90 15.42 -13.01
N MET A 89 -16.75 14.49 -12.59
CA MET A 89 -17.94 14.76 -11.79
C MET A 89 -17.54 14.92 -10.33
N ARG A 90 -18.48 15.45 -9.53
CA ARG A 90 -18.31 15.47 -8.08
C ARG A 90 -18.40 14.05 -7.53
N TRP A 91 -17.56 13.78 -6.54
CA TRP A 91 -17.46 12.48 -5.92
C TRP A 91 -17.43 12.61 -4.39
N ASP A 92 -17.74 11.52 -3.70
CA ASP A 92 -17.71 11.40 -2.25
C ASP A 92 -17.05 10.07 -1.85
N SER A 93 -17.17 9.67 -0.59
CA SER A 93 -16.54 8.45 -0.07
C SER A 93 -16.99 7.14 -0.76
N ARG A 94 -17.97 7.17 -1.67
CA ARG A 94 -18.38 5.98 -2.44
C ARG A 94 -17.34 5.52 -3.45
N VAL A 95 -16.41 6.38 -3.86
CA VAL A 95 -15.28 5.99 -4.73
C VAL A 95 -14.45 4.87 -4.12
N ASP A 96 -14.38 4.77 -2.78
CA ASP A 96 -13.67 3.70 -2.09
C ASP A 96 -14.31 2.32 -2.31
N ILE A 97 -15.64 2.26 -2.48
CA ILE A 97 -16.37 1.01 -2.72
C ILE A 97 -16.02 0.48 -4.12
N TRP A 98 -15.96 1.36 -5.12
CA TRP A 98 -15.47 1.01 -6.45
C TRP A 98 -14.06 0.46 -6.36
N ASN A 99 -13.20 1.14 -5.61
CA ASN A 99 -11.80 0.80 -5.49
C ASN A 99 -11.60 -0.59 -4.83
N VAL A 100 -12.37 -0.91 -3.79
CA VAL A 100 -12.38 -2.27 -3.19
C VAL A 100 -12.77 -3.33 -4.22
N GLY A 101 -13.78 -3.07 -5.05
CA GLY A 101 -14.19 -4.00 -6.11
C GLY A 101 -13.09 -4.26 -7.14
N MET A 102 -12.28 -3.25 -7.44
CA MET A 102 -11.17 -3.38 -8.38
C MET A 102 -9.96 -4.13 -7.79
N VAL A 103 -9.70 -3.97 -6.50
CA VAL A 103 -8.61 -4.68 -5.79
C VAL A 103 -8.96 -6.13 -5.47
N ALA A 104 -10.25 -6.46 -5.31
CA ALA A 104 -10.71 -7.82 -5.02
C ALA A 104 -10.77 -8.77 -6.24
N ARG A 105 -10.37 -8.29 -7.43
CA ARG A 105 -10.38 -9.06 -8.69
C ARG A 105 -9.15 -9.96 -8.82
#